data_AF-A0A1I2REQ5-F1
#
_entry.id   AF-A0A1I2REQ5-F1
#
_cell.length_a   1.000
_cell.length_b   1.000
_cell.length_c   1.000
_cell.angle_alpha   90.00
_cell.angle_beta   90.00
_cell.angle_gamma   90.00
#
_symmetry.space_group_name_H-M   'P 1'
#
loop_
_entity.id
_entity.type
_entity.pdbx_description
1 polymer ?
#
loop_
_entity_poly.entity_id
_entity_poly.type
_entity_poly.pdbx_seq_one_letter_code
_entity_poly.pdbx_strand_id
1 'polypeptide(L)'
;MLGSINLTKFVLDPFTQQARFDWNRFKTTVTIFTRMLDNVVEINGLPLEEQRHEINHKRRHGMGYLGLGSTITMLKMKYGDAASVIFTEQVTKALAITGWRAGLELAKEKGAAPIMNEQFTVTGEMLRKRPEMLDDGYKVGDSVAGKVLHARYSRYMQQIAKSEPELVKQLAEQGCRFTHHSSIAPTGTIALSIGNNASNGIEPSFAHHYSRNIIRQGKKSKEKVDVFSYELLAYRHLINAEAMPYSDVPAQQLPDYFICADDIHPKQHVDIQAAAQKWIDSSISKTANVPTDYPYDEFKDIYQYAYEQGLKGCTTFRFNPEAFQGVLVKEQDLENTLYQFTLADGSVVELKGSEEVEYDGEYHTAANLFDALKEGYYGKF
;
A
#
# COMPACT_ATOMS: atom_id res chain seq x y z
N MET A 1 3.25 10.68 11.42
CA MET A 1 4.47 10.36 10.64
C MET A 1 4.34 8.99 10.02
N LEU A 2 4.87 8.79 8.80
CA LEU A 2 4.78 7.53 8.06
C LEU A 2 6.17 7.02 7.66
N GLY A 3 6.29 5.72 7.48
CA GLY A 3 7.51 5.08 7.00
C GLY A 3 7.22 3.70 6.42
N SER A 4 8.04 3.21 5.48
CA SER A 4 7.79 1.92 4.83
C SER A 4 9.07 1.09 4.69
N ILE A 5 8.98 -0.18 5.07
CA ILE A 5 10.03 -1.18 4.88
C ILE A 5 9.87 -1.80 3.48
N ASN A 6 10.96 -1.94 2.73
CA ASN A 6 10.92 -2.64 1.44
C ASN A 6 11.03 -4.16 1.64
N LEU A 7 9.93 -4.90 1.44
CA LEU A 7 9.87 -6.34 1.68
C LEU A 7 10.79 -7.15 0.76
N THR A 8 11.15 -6.63 -0.42
CA THR A 8 11.97 -7.36 -1.38
C THR A 8 13.39 -7.62 -0.86
N LYS A 9 13.85 -6.82 0.10
CA LYS A 9 15.19 -6.94 0.73
C LYS A 9 15.31 -8.08 1.73
N PHE A 10 14.21 -8.79 1.99
CA PHE A 10 14.15 -9.91 2.93
C PHE A 10 13.89 -11.23 2.23
N VAL A 11 13.84 -11.27 0.90
CA VAL A 11 13.73 -12.54 0.17
C VAL A 11 15.12 -13.14 -0.02
N LEU A 12 15.29 -14.39 0.39
CA LEU A 12 16.49 -15.20 0.18
C LEU A 12 16.21 -16.18 -0.96
N ASP A 13 17.21 -16.40 -1.81
CA ASP A 13 17.17 -17.34 -2.95
C ASP A 13 15.94 -17.14 -3.86
N PRO A 14 15.64 -15.88 -4.29
CA PRO A 14 14.40 -15.54 -4.98
C PRO A 14 14.24 -16.34 -6.27
N PHE A 15 12.99 -16.66 -6.61
CA PHE A 15 12.59 -17.41 -7.82
C PHE A 15 13.07 -18.86 -7.88
N THR A 16 13.79 -19.35 -6.86
CA THR A 16 14.21 -20.76 -6.75
C THR A 16 13.19 -21.57 -5.95
N GLN A 17 13.32 -22.90 -5.93
CA GLN A 17 12.52 -23.75 -5.04
C GLN A 17 12.83 -23.56 -3.55
N GLN A 18 13.94 -22.90 -3.22
CA GLN A 18 14.36 -22.58 -1.84
C GLN A 18 14.01 -21.15 -1.43
N ALA A 19 13.27 -20.42 -2.28
CA ALA A 19 12.87 -19.05 -2.03
C ALA A 19 12.14 -18.95 -0.68
N ARG A 20 12.61 -18.08 0.19
CA ARG A 20 12.06 -17.90 1.55
C ARG A 20 12.23 -16.47 2.04
N PHE A 21 11.47 -16.12 3.06
CA PHE A 21 11.53 -14.80 3.69
C PHE A 21 12.41 -14.82 4.96
N ASP A 22 13.30 -13.85 5.09
CA ASP A 22 14.18 -13.64 6.25
C ASP A 22 13.43 -12.93 7.39
N TRP A 23 12.69 -13.73 8.15
CA TRP A 23 11.89 -13.27 9.27
C TRP A 23 12.71 -12.60 10.38
N ASN A 24 13.94 -13.06 10.62
CA ASN A 24 14.78 -12.53 11.69
C ASN A 24 15.28 -11.14 11.33
N ARG A 25 15.81 -10.97 10.12
CA ARG A 25 16.24 -9.65 9.64
C ARG A 25 15.06 -8.68 9.56
N PHE A 26 13.90 -9.14 9.09
CA PHE A 26 12.68 -8.32 9.05
C PHE A 26 12.30 -7.80 10.44
N LYS A 27 12.20 -8.67 11.45
CA LYS A 27 11.88 -8.27 12.83
C LYS A 27 12.91 -7.30 13.39
N THR A 28 14.21 -7.56 13.19
CA THR A 28 15.28 -6.63 13.60
C THR A 28 15.11 -5.25 12.96
N THR A 29 14.81 -5.19 11.65
CA THR A 29 14.54 -3.93 10.96
C THR A 29 13.31 -3.22 11.52
N VAL A 30 12.21 -3.93 11.79
CA VAL A 30 10.99 -3.36 12.40
C VAL A 30 11.29 -2.73 13.76
N THR A 31 12.07 -3.41 14.62
CA THR A 31 12.46 -2.87 15.94
C THR A 31 13.26 -1.57 15.81
N ILE A 32 14.30 -1.56 14.96
CA ILE A 32 15.14 -0.38 14.74
C ILE A 32 14.29 0.77 14.17
N PHE A 33 13.45 0.46 13.18
CA PHE A 33 12.64 1.47 12.52
C PHE A 33 11.54 2.03 13.42
N THR A 34 11.03 1.24 14.37
CA THR A 34 10.04 1.70 15.35
C THR A 34 10.65 2.78 16.23
N ARG A 35 11.89 2.58 16.72
CA ARG A 35 12.62 3.61 17.45
C ARG A 35 12.90 4.85 16.59
N MET A 36 13.28 4.66 15.33
CA MET A 36 13.50 5.80 14.43
C MET A 36 12.23 6.65 14.29
N LEU A 37 11.07 6.03 14.07
CA LEU A 37 9.79 6.76 13.96
C LEU A 37 9.40 7.45 15.27
N ASP A 38 9.66 6.84 16.44
CA ASP A 38 9.49 7.51 17.75
C ASP A 38 10.40 8.74 17.88
N ASN A 39 11.66 8.65 17.45
CA ASN A 39 12.58 9.79 17.50
C ASN A 39 12.13 10.93 16.57
N VAL A 40 11.52 10.62 15.42
CA VAL A 40 10.95 11.64 14.52
C VAL A 40 9.81 12.42 15.19
N VAL A 41 9.06 11.82 16.12
CA VAL A 41 8.06 12.55 16.92
C VAL A 41 8.72 13.67 17.74
N GLU A 42 9.95 13.49 18.22
CA GLU A 42 10.66 14.49 19.03
C GLU A 42 11.20 15.65 18.19
N ILE A 43 11.48 15.43 16.90
CA ILE A 43 12.03 16.42 15.97
C ILE A 43 11.03 16.90 14.90
N ASN A 44 9.72 16.76 15.16
CA ASN A 44 8.65 16.93 14.15
C ASN A 44 8.58 18.32 13.48
N GLY A 45 9.06 19.37 14.14
CA GLY A 45 9.08 20.74 13.58
C GLY A 45 7.72 21.34 13.25
N LEU A 46 6.61 20.85 13.84
CA LEU A 46 5.25 21.27 13.48
C LEU A 46 4.97 22.72 13.93
N PRO A 47 4.38 23.56 13.06
CA PRO A 47 4.21 25.00 13.33
C PRO A 47 3.04 25.31 14.26
N LEU A 48 1.98 24.49 14.26
CA LEU A 48 0.78 24.71 15.07
C LEU A 48 0.89 24.01 16.43
N GLU A 49 0.44 24.68 17.49
CA GLU A 49 0.54 24.17 18.86
C GLU A 49 -0.33 22.94 19.06
N GLU A 50 -1.54 22.93 18.51
CA GLU A 50 -2.48 21.82 18.59
C GLU A 50 -1.91 20.57 17.91
N GLN A 51 -1.18 20.74 16.81
CA GLN A 51 -0.49 19.64 16.13
C GLN A 51 0.67 19.10 16.98
N ARG A 52 1.46 19.98 17.61
CA ARG A 52 2.52 19.59 18.54
C ARG A 52 1.96 18.87 19.76
N HIS A 53 0.85 19.34 20.31
CA HIS A 53 0.14 18.67 21.40
C HIS A 53 -0.27 17.26 20.98
N GLU A 54 -0.98 17.13 19.86
CA GLU A 54 -1.47 15.83 19.37
C GLU A 54 -0.35 14.81 19.13
N ILE A 55 0.75 15.22 18.48
CA ILE A 55 1.86 14.32 18.21
C ILE A 55 2.60 13.94 19.50
N ASN A 56 2.78 14.85 20.45
CA ASN A 56 3.46 14.56 21.71
C ASN A 56 2.59 13.73 22.67
N HIS A 57 1.30 14.02 22.72
CA HIS A 57 0.30 13.40 23.60
C HIS A 57 0.06 11.93 23.25
N LYS A 58 -0.04 11.64 21.95
CA LYS A 58 -0.44 10.31 21.45
C LYS A 58 0.69 9.54 20.76
N ARG A 59 1.74 10.25 20.35
CA ARG A 59 2.96 9.72 19.69
C ARG A 59 2.65 8.81 18.50
N ARG A 60 1.59 9.14 17.74
CA ARG A 60 1.11 8.31 16.63
C ARG A 60 2.11 8.29 15.48
N HIS A 61 2.40 7.10 14.99
CA HIS A 61 3.08 6.92 13.71
C HIS A 61 2.44 5.76 12.93
N GLY A 62 2.79 5.64 11.66
CA GLY A 62 2.30 4.60 10.78
C GLY A 62 3.46 3.97 10.01
N MET A 63 3.97 2.87 10.56
CA MET A 63 4.89 2.01 9.85
C MET A 63 4.10 1.06 8.95
N GLY A 64 4.45 1.03 7.68
CA GLY A 64 3.97 0.06 6.71
C GLY A 64 5.13 -0.60 6.00
N TYR A 65 4.84 -1.11 4.82
CA TYR A 65 5.82 -1.68 3.93
C TYR A 65 5.42 -1.45 2.48
N LEU A 66 6.39 -1.57 1.59
CA LEU A 66 6.21 -1.61 0.14
C LEU A 66 6.79 -2.90 -0.41
N GLY A 67 6.47 -3.21 -1.66
CA GLY A 67 7.04 -4.35 -2.37
C GLY A 67 6.33 -5.66 -2.11
N LEU A 68 5.10 -5.67 -1.56
CA LEU A 68 4.40 -6.92 -1.27
C LEU A 68 4.18 -7.78 -2.52
N GLY A 69 3.64 -7.21 -3.60
CA GLY A 69 3.44 -7.95 -4.85
C GLY A 69 4.74 -8.50 -5.43
N SER A 70 5.79 -7.68 -5.41
CA SER A 70 7.14 -8.06 -5.83
C SER A 70 7.68 -9.21 -5.00
N THR A 71 7.53 -9.15 -3.67
CA THR A 71 7.95 -10.21 -2.75
C THR A 71 7.17 -11.51 -2.98
N ILE A 72 5.86 -11.43 -3.20
CA ILE A 72 5.00 -12.58 -3.55
C ILE A 72 5.53 -13.27 -4.82
N THR A 73 5.80 -12.51 -5.88
CA THR A 73 6.38 -13.03 -7.13
C THR A 73 7.78 -13.63 -6.91
N MET A 74 8.63 -12.97 -6.12
CA MET A 74 9.97 -13.49 -5.78
C MET A 74 9.93 -14.78 -4.96
N LEU A 75 8.85 -15.02 -4.21
CA LEU A 75 8.58 -16.27 -3.50
C LEU A 75 7.81 -17.30 -4.35
N LYS A 76 7.62 -17.03 -5.65
CA LYS A 76 6.91 -17.88 -6.61
C LYS A 76 5.44 -18.15 -6.26
N MET A 77 4.81 -17.21 -5.56
CA MET A 77 3.37 -17.23 -5.25
C MET A 77 2.61 -16.38 -6.27
N LYS A 78 1.33 -16.67 -6.50
CA LYS A 78 0.45 -15.85 -7.33
C LYS A 78 -0.25 -14.82 -6.44
N TYR A 79 -0.20 -13.54 -6.80
CA TYR A 79 -0.88 -12.52 -6.00
C TYR A 79 -2.37 -12.82 -5.89
N GLY A 80 -2.88 -12.92 -4.66
CA GLY A 80 -4.30 -13.20 -4.41
C GLY A 80 -4.65 -14.69 -4.36
N ASP A 81 -3.67 -15.60 -4.52
CA ASP A 81 -3.87 -17.01 -4.18
C ASP A 81 -3.85 -17.25 -2.65
N ALA A 82 -4.23 -18.46 -2.23
CA ALA A 82 -4.27 -18.79 -0.80
C ALA A 82 -2.90 -18.65 -0.10
N ALA A 83 -1.80 -18.98 -0.78
CA ALA A 83 -0.45 -18.92 -0.22
C ALA A 83 0.00 -17.46 0.03
N SER A 84 -0.27 -16.57 -0.91
CA SER A 84 0.04 -15.14 -0.82
C SER A 84 -0.83 -14.41 0.20
N VAL A 85 -2.10 -14.82 0.37
CA VAL A 85 -2.98 -14.33 1.44
C VAL A 85 -2.44 -14.73 2.81
N ILE A 86 -2.03 -15.99 2.98
CA ILE A 86 -1.39 -16.48 4.22
C ILE A 86 -0.09 -15.73 4.49
N PHE A 87 0.78 -15.59 3.48
CA PHE A 87 2.04 -14.86 3.61
C PHE A 87 1.81 -13.40 4.00
N THR A 88 0.83 -12.74 3.38
CA THR A 88 0.43 -11.36 3.70
C THR A 88 0.05 -11.26 5.18
N GLU A 89 -0.82 -12.14 5.67
CA GLU A 89 -1.19 -12.14 7.09
C GLU A 89 0.04 -12.34 8.00
N GLN A 90 0.93 -13.27 7.66
CA GLN A 90 2.13 -13.56 8.44
C GLN A 90 3.10 -12.37 8.50
N VAL A 91 3.37 -11.71 7.37
CA VAL A 91 4.28 -10.54 7.33
C VAL A 91 3.70 -9.34 8.07
N THR A 92 2.40 -9.08 7.93
CA THR A 92 1.75 -8.00 8.68
C THR A 92 1.66 -8.31 10.18
N LYS A 93 1.38 -9.56 10.56
CA LYS A 93 1.42 -10.00 11.96
C LYS A 93 2.82 -9.81 12.58
N ALA A 94 3.86 -10.19 11.85
CA ALA A 94 5.24 -10.02 12.29
C ALA A 94 5.64 -8.55 12.45
N LEU A 95 5.14 -7.66 11.57
CA LEU A 95 5.27 -6.21 11.71
C LEU A 95 4.62 -5.72 13.00
N ALA A 96 3.34 -6.08 13.22
CA ALA A 96 2.56 -5.58 14.33
C ALA A 96 3.10 -6.04 15.69
N ILE A 97 3.34 -7.35 15.85
CA ILE A 97 3.81 -7.91 17.14
C ILE A 97 5.18 -7.36 17.50
N THR A 98 6.10 -7.32 16.53
CA THR A 98 7.44 -6.76 16.76
C THR A 98 7.37 -5.27 17.11
N GLY A 99 6.48 -4.54 16.43
CA GLY A 99 6.19 -3.14 16.71
C GLY A 99 5.74 -2.90 18.15
N TRP A 100 4.72 -3.61 18.62
CA TRP A 100 4.23 -3.48 19.98
C TRP A 100 5.25 -3.89 21.04
N ARG A 101 6.06 -4.92 20.79
CA ARG A 101 7.19 -5.29 21.67
C ARG A 101 8.20 -4.15 21.76
N ALA A 102 8.61 -3.59 20.62
CA ALA A 102 9.51 -2.44 20.60
C ALA A 102 8.90 -1.23 21.30
N GLY A 103 7.60 -0.98 21.14
CA GLY A 103 6.87 0.08 21.81
C GLY A 103 6.80 -0.07 23.33
N LEU A 104 6.67 -1.30 23.83
CA LEU A 104 6.74 -1.61 25.26
C LEU A 104 8.15 -1.35 25.82
N GLU A 105 9.20 -1.81 25.14
CA GLU A 105 10.58 -1.58 25.59
C GLU A 105 10.94 -0.09 25.56
N LEU A 106 10.50 0.65 24.54
CA LEU A 106 10.66 2.10 24.50
C LEU A 106 9.85 2.80 25.60
N ALA A 107 8.71 2.25 26.02
CA ALA A 107 7.95 2.80 27.15
C ALA A 107 8.69 2.60 28.47
N LYS A 108 9.35 1.44 28.67
CA LYS A 108 10.20 1.18 29.84
C LYS A 108 11.40 2.12 29.90
N GLU A 109 11.99 2.43 28.75
CA GLU A 109 13.17 3.31 28.65
C GLU A 109 12.82 4.81 28.74
N LYS A 110 11.84 5.26 27.94
CA LYS A 110 11.58 6.70 27.70
C LYS A 110 10.24 7.17 28.29
N GLY A 111 9.45 6.27 28.87
CA GLY A 111 8.06 6.49 29.29
C GLY A 111 7.04 6.20 28.19
N ALA A 112 5.83 5.80 28.59
CA ALA A 112 4.70 5.62 27.67
C ALA A 112 4.23 6.96 27.06
N ALA A 113 3.43 6.91 25.98
CA ALA A 113 2.76 8.09 25.48
C ALA A 113 1.91 8.74 26.59
N PRO A 114 1.92 10.07 26.78
CA PRO A 114 1.24 10.75 27.89
C PRO A 114 -0.21 10.31 28.10
N ILE A 115 -0.99 10.17 27.02
CA ILE A 115 -2.39 9.72 27.07
C ILE A 115 -2.58 8.33 27.72
N MET A 116 -1.54 7.48 27.75
CA MET A 116 -1.61 6.17 28.38
C MET A 116 -1.68 6.26 29.92
N ASN A 117 -1.19 7.35 30.51
CA ASN A 117 -1.18 7.56 31.95
C ASN A 117 -2.37 8.42 32.43
N GLU A 118 -3.14 8.98 31.51
CA GLU A 118 -4.33 9.76 31.83
C GLU A 118 -5.46 8.88 32.35
N GLN A 119 -6.30 9.48 33.18
CA GLN A 119 -7.49 8.87 33.73
C GLN A 119 -8.72 9.27 32.90
N PHE A 120 -9.48 8.28 32.49
CA PHE A 120 -10.70 8.46 31.71
C PHE A 120 -11.90 8.03 32.54
N THR A 121 -12.96 8.84 32.51
CA THR A 121 -14.24 8.47 33.09
C THR A 121 -14.92 7.42 32.23
N VAL A 122 -15.30 6.30 32.84
CA VAL A 122 -16.07 5.24 32.19
C VAL A 122 -17.46 5.80 31.84
N THR A 123 -17.79 5.79 30.55
CA THR A 123 -19.09 6.25 30.04
C THR A 123 -19.99 5.08 29.69
N GLY A 124 -21.31 5.32 29.63
CA GLY A 124 -22.25 4.30 29.16
C GLY A 124 -22.01 3.86 27.71
N GLU A 125 -21.42 4.74 26.88
CA GLU A 125 -21.01 4.38 25.52
C GLU A 125 -19.85 3.39 25.51
N MET A 126 -18.85 3.58 26.38
CA MET A 126 -17.74 2.63 26.53
C MET A 126 -18.26 1.25 26.91
N LEU A 127 -19.11 1.14 27.92
CA LEU A 127 -19.68 -0.14 28.37
C LEU A 127 -20.53 -0.81 27.29
N ARG A 128 -21.26 -0.04 26.46
CA ARG A 128 -22.01 -0.58 25.32
C ARG A 128 -21.09 -1.13 24.23
N LYS A 129 -20.03 -0.40 23.89
CA LYS A 129 -19.07 -0.80 22.85
C LYS A 129 -18.13 -1.91 23.32
N ARG A 130 -17.87 -1.98 24.63
CA ARG A 130 -16.95 -2.90 25.33
C ARG A 130 -17.64 -3.53 26.54
N PRO A 131 -18.62 -4.42 26.31
CA PRO A 131 -19.37 -5.07 27.39
C PRO A 131 -18.46 -5.83 28.37
N GLU A 132 -17.31 -6.32 27.91
CA GLU A 132 -16.31 -6.98 28.76
C GLU A 132 -15.79 -6.11 29.93
N MET A 133 -15.94 -4.78 29.87
CA MET A 133 -15.63 -3.89 31.00
C MET A 133 -16.58 -4.12 32.19
N LEU A 134 -17.84 -4.50 31.93
CA LEU A 134 -18.81 -4.84 32.98
C LEU A 134 -18.38 -6.12 33.72
N ASP A 135 -17.90 -7.11 32.98
CA ASP A 135 -17.40 -8.37 33.55
C ASP A 135 -16.17 -8.15 34.44
N ASP A 136 -15.33 -7.17 34.08
CA ASP A 136 -14.21 -6.69 34.88
C ASP A 136 -14.61 -5.74 36.04
N GLY A 137 -15.92 -5.47 36.21
CA GLY A 137 -16.49 -4.75 37.35
C GLY A 137 -16.65 -3.23 37.20
N TYR A 138 -16.38 -2.66 36.02
CA TYR A 138 -16.51 -1.21 35.79
C TYR A 138 -17.96 -0.74 35.73
N LYS A 139 -18.20 0.46 36.25
CA LYS A 139 -19.49 1.16 36.26
C LYS A 139 -19.34 2.56 35.66
N VAL A 140 -20.46 3.14 35.22
CA VAL A 140 -20.48 4.53 34.74
C VAL A 140 -20.02 5.46 35.86
N GLY A 141 -19.07 6.33 35.55
CA GLY A 141 -18.46 7.25 36.52
C GLY A 141 -17.15 6.76 37.13
N ASP A 142 -16.79 5.48 36.97
CA ASP A 142 -15.49 4.96 37.41
C ASP A 142 -14.35 5.61 36.62
N SER A 143 -13.14 5.56 37.19
CA SER A 143 -11.92 6.04 36.55
C SER A 143 -11.08 4.86 36.04
N VAL A 144 -10.58 4.96 34.82
CA VAL A 144 -9.70 3.94 34.21
C VAL A 144 -8.55 4.60 33.46
N ALA A 145 -7.34 4.06 33.63
CA ALA A 145 -6.15 4.57 32.96
C ALA A 145 -6.17 4.28 31.45
N GLY A 146 -5.64 5.21 30.64
CA GLY A 146 -5.58 5.09 29.18
C GLY A 146 -4.90 3.82 28.68
N LYS A 147 -3.81 3.38 29.34
CA LYS A 147 -3.12 2.12 29.04
C LYS A 147 -4.01 0.88 29.22
N VAL A 148 -4.89 0.89 30.23
CA VAL A 148 -5.82 -0.21 30.49
C VAL A 148 -6.92 -0.21 29.42
N LEU A 149 -7.49 0.95 29.09
CA LEU A 149 -8.44 1.11 27.99
C LEU A 149 -7.87 0.62 26.66
N HIS A 150 -6.66 1.04 26.33
CA HIS A 150 -6.01 0.69 25.08
C HIS A 150 -5.69 -0.80 24.99
N ALA A 151 -5.00 -1.35 25.99
CA ALA A 151 -4.49 -2.71 25.96
C ALA A 151 -5.60 -3.77 26.17
N ARG A 152 -6.52 -3.58 27.12
CA ARG A 152 -7.54 -4.60 27.46
C ARG A 152 -8.82 -4.47 26.65
N TYR A 153 -9.22 -3.24 26.32
CA TYR A 153 -10.56 -2.95 25.78
C TYR A 153 -10.56 -2.43 24.35
N SER A 154 -9.43 -2.34 23.66
CA SER A 154 -9.47 -2.17 22.20
C SER A 154 -9.65 -3.53 21.51
N ARG A 155 -10.56 -3.59 20.52
CA ARG A 155 -10.78 -4.81 19.72
C ARG A 155 -9.49 -5.28 19.04
N TYR A 156 -8.64 -4.33 18.64
CA TYR A 156 -7.36 -4.61 18.04
C TYR A 156 -6.37 -5.23 19.04
N MET A 157 -6.22 -4.71 20.26
CA MET A 157 -5.33 -5.32 21.24
C MET A 157 -5.85 -6.66 21.76
N GLN A 158 -7.17 -6.87 21.78
CA GLN A 158 -7.76 -8.20 22.02
C GLN A 158 -7.39 -9.22 20.95
N GLN A 159 -7.28 -8.81 19.68
CA GLN A 159 -6.74 -9.65 18.60
C GLN A 159 -5.27 -10.00 18.87
N ILE A 160 -4.43 -9.01 19.25
CA ILE A 160 -3.03 -9.27 19.62
C ILE A 160 -2.95 -10.26 20.79
N ALA A 161 -3.80 -10.10 21.80
CA ALA A 161 -3.84 -10.94 23.00
C ALA A 161 -4.12 -12.42 22.71
N LYS A 162 -4.80 -12.75 21.59
CA LYS A 162 -5.02 -14.15 21.17
C LYS A 162 -3.70 -14.90 20.93
N SER A 163 -2.66 -14.21 20.47
CA SER A 163 -1.33 -14.80 20.25
C SER A 163 -0.26 -14.34 21.22
N GLU A 164 -0.43 -13.17 21.82
CA GLU A 164 0.57 -12.51 22.67
C GLU A 164 -0.05 -11.99 23.97
N PRO A 165 -0.69 -12.87 24.80
CA PRO A 165 -1.45 -12.42 25.98
C PRO A 165 -0.57 -11.71 27.00
N GLU A 166 0.66 -12.20 27.21
CA GLU A 166 1.60 -11.62 28.16
C GLU A 166 2.11 -10.24 27.72
N LEU A 167 2.30 -10.03 26.41
CA LEU A 167 2.63 -8.71 25.86
C LEU A 167 1.53 -7.71 26.16
N VAL A 168 0.27 -8.08 25.91
CA VAL A 168 -0.88 -7.19 26.15
C VAL A 168 -1.07 -6.90 27.64
N LYS A 169 -0.83 -7.88 28.51
CA LYS A 169 -0.81 -7.67 29.96
C LYS A 169 0.26 -6.64 30.36
N GLN A 170 1.49 -6.79 29.89
CA GLN A 170 2.55 -5.82 30.18
C GLN A 170 2.23 -4.42 29.62
N LEU A 171 1.60 -4.33 28.44
CA LEU A 171 1.13 -3.06 27.88
C LEU A 171 0.02 -2.42 28.73
N ALA A 172 -0.86 -3.19 29.37
CA ALA A 172 -1.85 -2.67 30.30
C ALA A 172 -1.24 -2.14 31.60
N GLU A 173 -0.13 -2.74 32.05
CA GLU A 173 0.60 -2.34 33.25
C GLU A 173 1.51 -1.14 33.02
N GLN A 174 2.29 -1.15 31.94
CA GLN A 174 3.34 -0.16 31.66
C GLN A 174 2.93 0.92 30.66
N GLY A 175 1.98 0.63 29.78
CA GLY A 175 1.68 1.44 28.61
C GLY A 175 2.64 1.17 27.44
N CYS A 176 2.35 1.80 26.30
CA CYS A 176 3.20 1.79 25.11
C CYS A 176 3.77 3.18 24.84
N ARG A 177 4.94 3.26 24.18
CA ARG A 177 5.53 4.52 23.75
C ARG A 177 4.64 5.29 22.76
N PHE A 178 3.73 4.62 22.07
CA PHE A 178 2.80 5.20 21.10
C PHE A 178 1.43 4.55 21.20
N THR A 179 0.40 5.25 20.73
CA THR A 179 -0.98 4.72 20.67
C THR A 179 -1.28 3.96 19.38
N HIS A 180 -0.55 4.26 18.31
CA HIS A 180 -0.71 3.67 16.97
C HIS A 180 0.69 3.44 16.38
N HIS A 181 0.90 2.24 15.86
CA HIS A 181 2.16 1.75 15.30
C HIS A 181 2.13 1.71 13.78
N SER A 182 1.06 1.16 13.19
CA SER A 182 1.09 0.61 11.84
C SER A 182 0.03 1.21 10.92
N SER A 183 0.45 1.54 9.69
CA SER A 183 -0.41 2.06 8.63
C SER A 183 0.25 1.78 7.29
N ILE A 184 -0.52 1.37 6.29
CA ILE A 184 0.00 1.12 4.94
C ILE A 184 -0.43 2.28 4.06
N ALA A 185 0.52 3.16 3.76
CA ALA A 185 0.30 4.33 2.93
C ALA A 185 0.54 4.02 1.43
N PRO A 186 0.03 4.85 0.51
CA PRO A 186 0.52 4.82 -0.87
C PRO A 186 2.02 5.10 -0.89
N THR A 187 2.79 4.26 -1.58
CA THR A 187 4.25 4.39 -1.64
C THR A 187 4.75 4.78 -3.03
N GLY A 188 3.89 5.37 -3.89
CA GLY A 188 4.18 5.66 -5.30
C GLY A 188 5.58 6.23 -5.56
N THR A 189 5.89 7.36 -4.91
CA THR A 189 7.19 8.03 -5.08
C THR A 189 8.34 7.19 -4.52
N ILE A 190 8.25 6.75 -3.27
CA ILE A 190 9.36 6.05 -2.60
C ILE A 190 9.62 4.65 -3.19
N ALA A 191 8.59 3.96 -3.67
CA ALA A 191 8.73 2.64 -4.28
C ALA A 191 9.39 2.77 -5.66
N LEU A 192 9.02 3.78 -6.45
CA LEU A 192 9.69 4.08 -7.71
C LEU A 192 11.15 4.50 -7.49
N SER A 193 11.39 5.53 -6.67
CA SER A 193 12.72 6.17 -6.58
C SER A 193 13.71 5.44 -5.66
N ILE A 194 13.25 4.94 -4.50
CA ILE A 194 14.11 4.30 -3.49
C ILE A 194 13.95 2.76 -3.53
N GLY A 195 12.74 2.29 -3.83
CA GLY A 195 12.40 0.87 -3.96
C GLY A 195 12.82 0.24 -5.28
N ASN A 196 13.42 1.02 -6.19
CA ASN A 196 13.79 0.61 -7.55
C ASN A 196 12.61 -0.01 -8.32
N ASN A 197 11.48 0.69 -8.28
CA ASN A 197 10.19 0.29 -8.84
C ASN A 197 9.68 -1.08 -8.35
N ALA A 198 9.86 -1.36 -7.06
CA ALA A 198 9.08 -2.40 -6.40
C ALA A 198 7.59 -2.00 -6.35
N SER A 199 6.72 -3.00 -6.26
CA SER A 199 5.27 -2.80 -6.08
C SER A 199 4.94 -1.87 -4.91
N ASN A 200 3.83 -1.14 -5.02
CA ASN A 200 3.46 -0.09 -4.08
C ASN A 200 2.74 -0.65 -2.86
N GLY A 201 3.18 -0.36 -1.65
CA GLY A 201 2.44 -0.77 -0.45
C GLY A 201 2.16 -2.29 -0.43
N ILE A 202 0.86 -2.62 -0.37
CA ILE A 202 0.34 -3.98 -0.54
C ILE A 202 -0.19 -4.28 -1.94
N GLU A 203 -0.08 -3.35 -2.89
CA GLU A 203 -0.53 -3.51 -4.27
C GLU A 203 0.26 -4.62 -5.00
N PRO A 204 -0.33 -5.28 -6.00
CA PRO A 204 0.44 -6.02 -6.99
C PRO A 204 1.24 -5.04 -7.87
N SER A 205 2.14 -5.58 -8.69
CA SER A 205 2.75 -4.78 -9.75
C SER A 205 1.70 -4.39 -10.79
N PHE A 206 1.68 -3.10 -11.17
CA PHE A 206 0.75 -2.60 -12.20
C PHE A 206 1.04 -3.25 -13.55
N ALA A 207 2.31 -3.28 -13.93
CA ALA A 207 2.85 -3.99 -15.07
C ALA A 207 4.34 -4.30 -14.80
N HIS A 208 4.86 -5.35 -15.41
CA HIS A 208 6.28 -5.69 -15.27
C HIS A 208 7.20 -4.88 -16.20
N HIS A 209 6.65 -4.40 -17.32
CA HIS A 209 7.25 -3.41 -18.22
C HIS A 209 6.14 -2.45 -18.67
N TYR A 210 6.39 -1.16 -18.54
CA TYR A 210 5.51 -0.08 -18.97
C TYR A 210 6.33 1.17 -19.20
N SER A 211 5.75 2.19 -19.80
CA SER A 211 6.47 3.45 -20.00
C SER A 211 5.87 4.56 -19.16
N ARG A 212 6.74 5.49 -18.73
CA ARG A 212 6.34 6.72 -18.07
C ARG A 212 6.68 7.91 -18.95
N ASN A 213 5.71 8.79 -19.10
CA ASN A 213 5.88 10.08 -19.72
C ASN A 213 6.53 11.05 -18.73
N ILE A 214 7.73 11.55 -19.04
CA ILE A 214 8.45 12.51 -18.21
C ILE A 214 8.65 13.81 -18.99
N ILE A 215 8.31 14.94 -18.38
CA ILE A 215 8.62 16.27 -18.91
C ILE A 215 10.04 16.62 -18.48
N ARG A 216 10.97 16.76 -19.43
CA ARG A 216 12.31 17.28 -19.15
C ARG A 216 12.25 18.79 -19.02
N GLN A 217 13.04 19.33 -18.08
CA GLN A 217 13.19 20.78 -17.92
C GLN A 217 13.62 21.40 -19.27
N GLY A 218 12.81 22.32 -19.80
CA GLY A 218 13.06 22.99 -21.08
C GLY A 218 12.38 22.36 -22.31
N LYS A 219 11.63 21.26 -22.18
CA LYS A 219 10.80 20.69 -23.25
C LYS A 219 9.31 20.77 -22.92
N LYS A 220 8.45 20.94 -23.94
CA LYS A 220 6.99 20.84 -23.80
C LYS A 220 6.49 19.41 -24.05
N SER A 221 7.18 18.65 -24.90
CA SER A 221 6.94 17.23 -25.16
C SER A 221 7.31 16.33 -23.98
N LYS A 222 6.46 15.32 -23.77
CA LYS A 222 6.67 14.19 -22.84
C LYS A 222 7.63 13.20 -23.50
N GLU A 223 8.71 12.82 -22.82
CA GLU A 223 9.59 11.74 -23.24
C GLU A 223 9.13 10.41 -22.62
N LYS A 224 9.02 9.38 -23.45
CA LYS A 224 8.67 8.02 -23.05
C LYS A 224 9.92 7.34 -22.47
N VAL A 225 9.89 7.00 -21.19
CA VAL A 225 10.96 6.26 -20.51
C VAL A 225 10.45 4.89 -20.11
N ASP A 226 11.17 3.83 -20.48
CA ASP A 226 10.85 2.47 -20.08
C ASP A 226 11.11 2.25 -18.59
N VAL A 227 10.15 1.60 -17.96
CA VAL A 227 10.17 1.28 -16.55
C VAL A 227 9.88 -0.20 -16.38
N PHE A 228 10.80 -0.88 -15.69
CA PHE A 228 10.69 -2.30 -15.38
C PHE A 228 10.43 -2.48 -13.88
N SER A 229 9.58 -3.43 -13.53
CA SER A 229 9.35 -3.81 -12.13
C SER A 229 10.61 -4.38 -11.47
N TYR A 230 10.76 -4.18 -10.17
CA TYR A 230 11.92 -4.69 -9.42
C TYR A 230 12.10 -6.21 -9.60
N GLU A 231 11.02 -6.97 -9.46
CA GLU A 231 11.04 -8.42 -9.56
C GLU A 231 11.39 -8.91 -10.98
N LEU A 232 11.00 -8.19 -12.03
CA LEU A 232 11.43 -8.51 -13.40
C LEU A 232 12.94 -8.28 -13.56
N LEU A 233 13.46 -7.14 -13.11
CA LEU A 233 14.89 -6.85 -13.17
C LEU A 233 15.70 -7.89 -12.38
N ALA A 234 15.22 -8.27 -11.19
CA ALA A 234 15.85 -9.31 -10.38
C ALA A 234 15.80 -10.68 -11.07
N TYR A 235 14.67 -11.06 -11.67
CA TYR A 235 14.53 -12.33 -12.38
C TYR A 235 15.42 -12.39 -13.62
N ARG A 236 15.50 -11.30 -14.38
CA ARG A 236 16.40 -11.19 -15.53
C ARG A 236 17.86 -11.37 -15.13
N HIS A 237 18.25 -10.74 -14.02
CA HIS A 237 19.62 -10.84 -13.54
C HIS A 237 19.97 -12.22 -12.98
N LEU A 238 19.06 -12.86 -12.25
CA LEU A 238 19.35 -14.06 -11.47
C LEU A 238 18.98 -15.38 -12.16
N ILE A 239 17.99 -15.36 -13.05
CA ILE A 239 17.37 -16.58 -13.61
C ILE A 239 17.42 -16.60 -15.13
N ASN A 240 16.89 -15.57 -15.80
CA ASN A 240 16.75 -15.56 -17.26
C ASN A 240 16.92 -14.15 -17.84
N ALA A 241 18.12 -13.85 -18.35
CA ALA A 241 18.47 -12.54 -18.92
C ALA A 241 17.56 -12.08 -20.07
N GLU A 242 16.94 -13.01 -20.79
CA GLU A 242 16.08 -12.74 -21.93
C GLU A 242 14.61 -12.58 -21.55
N ALA A 243 14.24 -12.77 -20.27
CA ALA A 243 12.85 -12.79 -19.84
C ALA A 243 12.14 -11.45 -20.09
N MET A 244 11.06 -11.47 -20.87
CA MET A 244 10.33 -10.28 -21.30
C MET A 244 8.82 -10.48 -21.10
N PRO A 245 8.11 -9.51 -20.48
CA PRO A 245 6.65 -9.55 -20.39
C PRO A 245 6.02 -9.64 -21.79
N TYR A 246 4.94 -10.42 -21.90
CA TYR A 246 4.13 -10.54 -23.13
C TYR A 246 4.86 -11.09 -24.37
N SER A 247 6.05 -11.67 -24.23
CA SER A 247 6.75 -12.29 -25.36
C SER A 247 6.17 -13.67 -25.72
N ASP A 248 5.91 -13.88 -27.01
CA ASP A 248 5.50 -15.18 -27.56
C ASP A 248 6.69 -16.16 -27.72
N VAL A 249 7.92 -15.67 -27.55
CA VAL A 249 9.12 -16.51 -27.66
C VAL A 249 9.26 -17.35 -26.39
N PRO A 250 9.21 -18.70 -26.45
CA PRO A 250 9.19 -19.55 -25.26
C PRO A 250 10.37 -19.33 -24.30
N ALA A 251 11.55 -18.98 -24.82
CA ALA A 251 12.74 -18.70 -24.02
C ALA A 251 12.66 -17.38 -23.22
N GLN A 252 11.77 -16.47 -23.61
CA GLN A 252 11.58 -15.15 -22.98
C GLN A 252 10.37 -15.11 -22.05
N GLN A 253 9.52 -16.14 -22.07
CA GLN A 253 8.29 -16.17 -21.29
C GLN A 253 8.58 -16.12 -19.79
N LEU A 254 7.75 -15.33 -19.09
CA LEU A 254 7.75 -15.27 -17.65
C LEU A 254 6.97 -16.45 -17.07
N PRO A 255 7.37 -16.98 -15.91
CA PRO A 255 6.57 -17.94 -15.17
C PRO A 255 5.19 -17.40 -14.80
N ASP A 256 4.24 -18.30 -14.60
CA ASP A 256 2.83 -17.99 -14.34
C ASP A 256 2.56 -17.23 -13.02
N TYR A 257 3.56 -17.09 -12.15
CA TYR A 257 3.50 -16.28 -10.93
C TYR A 257 3.86 -14.79 -11.13
N PHE A 258 4.23 -14.38 -12.35
CA PHE A 258 4.35 -12.97 -12.75
C PHE A 258 2.98 -12.40 -13.13
N ILE A 259 2.15 -12.15 -12.13
CA ILE A 259 0.78 -11.64 -12.28
C ILE A 259 0.78 -10.11 -12.11
N CYS A 260 0.11 -9.41 -13.03
CA CYS A 260 -0.09 -7.96 -12.98
C CYS A 260 -1.47 -7.58 -12.43
N ALA A 261 -1.69 -6.30 -12.19
CA ALA A 261 -2.92 -5.78 -11.60
C ALA A 261 -4.22 -6.20 -12.33
N ASP A 262 -4.17 -6.34 -13.66
CA ASP A 262 -5.36 -6.62 -14.48
C ASP A 262 -5.77 -8.10 -14.45
N ASP A 263 -4.82 -8.98 -14.10
CA ASP A 263 -5.03 -10.42 -14.01
C ASP A 263 -5.60 -10.83 -12.63
N ILE A 264 -5.91 -9.86 -11.77
CA ILE A 264 -6.33 -10.07 -10.38
C ILE A 264 -7.80 -9.71 -10.24
N HIS A 265 -8.61 -10.67 -9.78
CA HIS A 265 -10.02 -10.42 -9.52
C HIS A 265 -10.20 -9.39 -8.38
N PRO A 266 -11.23 -8.53 -8.43
CA PRO A 266 -11.53 -7.56 -7.37
C PRO A 266 -11.58 -8.19 -5.97
N LYS A 267 -12.13 -9.40 -5.86
CA LYS A 267 -12.20 -10.15 -4.60
C LYS A 267 -10.82 -10.51 -4.05
N GLN A 268 -9.88 -10.90 -4.90
CA GLN A 268 -8.51 -11.22 -4.49
C GLN A 268 -7.76 -10.00 -3.94
N HIS A 269 -8.04 -8.80 -4.49
CA HIS A 269 -7.53 -7.56 -3.90
C HIS A 269 -8.07 -7.33 -2.49
N VAL A 270 -9.37 -7.58 -2.28
CA VAL A 270 -10.02 -7.48 -0.95
C VAL A 270 -9.44 -8.52 0.01
N ASP A 271 -9.16 -9.74 -0.44
CA ASP A 271 -8.61 -10.81 0.40
C ASP A 271 -7.21 -10.47 0.91
N ILE A 272 -6.33 -9.92 0.06
CA ILE A 272 -5.00 -9.44 0.48
C ILE A 272 -5.12 -8.27 1.45
N GLN A 273 -6.03 -7.32 1.19
CA GLN A 273 -6.28 -6.22 2.13
C GLN A 273 -6.79 -6.74 3.47
N ALA A 274 -7.69 -7.73 3.48
CA ALA A 274 -8.27 -8.33 4.69
C ALA A 274 -7.21 -9.06 5.52
N ALA A 275 -6.34 -9.83 4.86
CA ALA A 275 -5.21 -10.49 5.51
C ALA A 275 -4.30 -9.52 6.26
N ALA A 276 -3.97 -8.38 5.63
CA ALA A 276 -3.18 -7.34 6.27
C ALA A 276 -3.97 -6.56 7.34
N GLN A 277 -5.24 -6.21 7.08
CA GLN A 277 -6.05 -5.32 7.94
C GLN A 277 -6.23 -5.85 9.37
N LYS A 278 -6.23 -7.19 9.54
CA LYS A 278 -6.21 -7.88 10.83
C LYS A 278 -5.11 -7.39 11.78
N TRP A 279 -3.99 -6.94 11.24
CA TRP A 279 -2.75 -6.61 11.96
C TRP A 279 -2.27 -5.17 11.72
N ILE A 280 -3.12 -4.33 11.11
CA ILE A 280 -2.90 -2.89 10.97
C ILE A 280 -3.84 -2.13 11.90
N ASP A 281 -3.29 -1.36 12.84
CA ASP A 281 -4.09 -0.63 13.84
C ASP A 281 -4.78 0.61 13.27
N SER A 282 -4.15 1.27 12.31
CA SER A 282 -4.68 2.42 11.58
C SER A 282 -5.41 1.95 10.32
N SER A 283 -5.12 2.46 9.12
CA SER A 283 -5.79 2.03 7.88
C SER A 283 -4.80 1.62 6.81
N ILE A 284 -5.33 1.07 5.73
CA ILE A 284 -4.56 0.63 4.56
C ILE A 284 -5.08 1.40 3.35
N SER A 285 -4.16 2.01 2.59
CA SER A 285 -4.43 2.46 1.24
C SER A 285 -4.28 1.28 0.30
N LYS A 286 -5.39 0.83 -0.28
CA LYS A 286 -5.44 -0.21 -1.30
C LYS A 286 -6.49 0.16 -2.34
N THR A 287 -6.14 0.01 -3.60
CA THR A 287 -7.09 0.10 -4.72
C THR A 287 -7.41 -1.29 -5.25
N ALA A 288 -8.67 -1.71 -5.21
CA ALA A 288 -9.13 -2.88 -5.94
C ALA A 288 -9.37 -2.48 -7.41
N ASN A 289 -8.46 -2.86 -8.30
CA ASN A 289 -8.65 -2.59 -9.72
C ASN A 289 -9.76 -3.50 -10.26
N VAL A 290 -10.57 -2.95 -11.15
CA VAL A 290 -11.71 -3.62 -11.77
C VAL A 290 -11.50 -3.55 -13.27
N PRO A 291 -11.40 -4.69 -13.96
CA PRO A 291 -11.32 -4.72 -15.42
C PRO A 291 -12.47 -3.94 -16.08
N THR A 292 -12.19 -3.32 -17.22
CA THR A 292 -13.16 -2.47 -17.93
C THR A 292 -14.41 -3.26 -18.33
N ASP A 293 -14.28 -4.55 -18.62
CA ASP A 293 -15.35 -5.48 -19.03
C ASP A 293 -15.85 -6.39 -17.89
N TYR A 294 -15.47 -6.11 -16.64
CA TYR A 294 -15.81 -6.98 -15.51
C TYR A 294 -17.34 -7.11 -15.30
N PRO A 295 -17.90 -8.33 -15.13
CA PRO A 295 -19.33 -8.54 -14.96
C PRO A 295 -19.91 -7.82 -13.74
N TYR A 296 -20.99 -7.06 -13.93
CA TYR A 296 -21.63 -6.32 -12.83
C TYR A 296 -22.10 -7.24 -11.71
N ASP A 297 -22.67 -8.41 -12.04
CA ASP A 297 -23.17 -9.35 -11.04
C ASP A 297 -22.07 -9.93 -10.15
N GLU A 298 -20.84 -10.00 -10.63
CA GLU A 298 -19.68 -10.40 -9.81
C GLU A 298 -19.11 -9.24 -8.99
N PHE A 299 -19.34 -8.00 -9.42
CA PHE A 299 -18.81 -6.80 -8.76
C PHE A 299 -19.74 -6.24 -7.68
N LYS A 300 -21.06 -6.30 -7.88
CA LYS A 300 -22.07 -5.54 -7.09
C LYS A 300 -21.96 -5.72 -5.57
N ASP A 301 -21.47 -6.87 -5.12
CA ASP A 301 -21.35 -7.21 -3.70
C ASP A 301 -19.95 -6.95 -3.11
N ILE A 302 -19.01 -6.35 -3.87
CA ILE A 302 -17.61 -6.18 -3.42
C ILE A 302 -17.50 -5.36 -2.12
N TYR A 303 -18.33 -4.32 -1.96
CA TYR A 303 -18.32 -3.49 -0.76
C TYR A 303 -18.94 -4.20 0.45
N GLN A 304 -19.98 -5.01 0.20
CA GLN A 304 -20.58 -5.85 1.23
C GLN A 304 -19.58 -6.93 1.68
N TYR A 305 -18.89 -7.56 0.73
CA TYR A 305 -17.81 -8.50 1.00
C TYR A 305 -16.68 -7.86 1.80
N ALA A 306 -16.22 -6.66 1.41
CA ALA A 306 -15.21 -5.91 2.15
C ALA A 306 -15.64 -5.61 3.60
N TYR A 307 -16.91 -5.23 3.80
CA TYR A 307 -17.48 -5.01 5.13
C TYR A 307 -17.50 -6.30 5.96
N GLU A 308 -17.93 -7.42 5.38
CA GLU A 308 -17.96 -8.74 6.03
C GLU A 308 -16.56 -9.24 6.42
N GLN A 309 -15.55 -8.90 5.62
CA GLN A 309 -14.14 -9.16 5.94
C GLN A 309 -13.57 -8.23 7.03
N GLY A 310 -14.36 -7.27 7.52
CA GLY A 310 -13.96 -6.35 8.59
C GLY A 310 -13.00 -5.24 8.12
N LEU A 311 -13.04 -4.88 6.83
CA LEU A 311 -12.20 -3.81 6.31
C LEU A 311 -12.62 -2.43 6.85
N LYS A 312 -11.63 -1.58 7.12
CA LYS A 312 -11.86 -0.19 7.59
C LYS A 312 -12.21 0.76 6.44
N GLY A 313 -12.03 0.32 5.20
CA GLY A 313 -12.35 1.05 3.97
C GLY A 313 -12.10 0.17 2.76
N CYS A 314 -12.76 0.48 1.65
CA CYS A 314 -12.61 -0.21 0.37
C CYS A 314 -12.66 0.84 -0.75
N THR A 315 -11.64 0.84 -1.61
CA THR A 315 -11.56 1.73 -2.77
C THR A 315 -11.47 0.87 -4.01
N THR A 316 -12.33 1.12 -4.99
CA THR A 316 -12.30 0.45 -6.29
C THR A 316 -11.92 1.43 -7.37
N PHE A 317 -11.16 0.99 -8.37
CA PHE A 317 -10.87 1.77 -9.57
C PHE A 317 -11.18 0.92 -10.80
N ARG A 318 -12.06 1.43 -11.67
CA ARG A 318 -12.33 0.84 -12.98
C ARG A 318 -11.81 1.81 -14.03
N PHE A 319 -10.93 1.32 -14.90
CA PHE A 319 -10.41 2.15 -15.99
C PHE A 319 -11.56 2.52 -16.94
N ASN A 320 -11.59 3.80 -17.34
CA ASN A 320 -12.52 4.30 -18.35
C ASN A 320 -11.72 5.00 -19.46
N PRO A 321 -11.52 4.36 -20.63
CA PRO A 321 -10.72 4.91 -21.71
C PRO A 321 -11.27 6.23 -22.27
N GLU A 322 -12.57 6.48 -22.17
CA GLU A 322 -13.19 7.73 -22.65
C GLU A 322 -12.94 8.92 -21.71
N ALA A 323 -12.62 8.66 -20.44
CA ALA A 323 -12.51 9.68 -19.40
C ALA A 323 -11.09 9.84 -18.82
N PHE A 324 -10.23 8.83 -18.94
CA PHE A 324 -8.92 8.77 -18.29
C PHE A 324 -7.80 8.32 -19.25
N GLN A 325 -6.80 9.18 -19.43
CA GLN A 325 -5.44 8.77 -19.76
C GLN A 325 -4.58 8.87 -18.49
N GLY A 326 -4.05 7.75 -18.02
CA GLY A 326 -3.22 7.68 -16.82
C GLY A 326 -1.78 8.15 -17.08
N VAL A 327 -1.06 8.48 -15.99
CA VAL A 327 0.40 8.73 -16.03
C VAL A 327 1.18 7.45 -16.38
N LEU A 328 0.58 6.29 -16.09
CA LEU A 328 1.09 4.97 -16.45
C LEU A 328 0.37 4.51 -17.70
N VAL A 329 1.14 4.10 -18.70
CA VAL A 329 0.59 3.72 -20.00
C VAL A 329 1.19 2.38 -20.41
N LYS A 330 0.32 1.41 -20.70
CA LYS A 330 0.70 0.15 -21.35
C LYS A 330 0.60 0.33 -22.86
N GLU A 331 1.46 -0.34 -23.62
CA GLU A 331 1.44 -0.22 -25.09
C GLU A 331 0.15 -0.73 -25.71
N GLN A 332 -0.40 -1.84 -25.19
CA GLN A 332 -1.67 -2.40 -25.67
C GLN A 332 -2.85 -1.44 -25.44
N ASP A 333 -2.89 -0.71 -24.34
CA ASP A 333 -3.96 0.27 -24.05
C ASP A 333 -3.94 1.44 -25.05
N LEU A 334 -2.73 1.88 -25.46
CA LEU A 334 -2.55 2.91 -26.49
C LEU A 334 -3.01 2.43 -27.87
N GLU A 335 -2.66 1.19 -28.24
CA GLU A 335 -3.01 0.62 -29.55
C GLU A 335 -4.51 0.42 -29.73
N ASN A 336 -5.23 0.17 -28.63
CA ASN A 336 -6.66 -0.12 -28.64
C ASN A 336 -7.55 1.13 -28.48
N THR A 337 -6.98 2.30 -28.23
CA THR A 337 -7.73 3.56 -28.04
C THR A 337 -7.58 4.47 -29.26
N LEU A 338 -8.71 4.90 -29.84
CA LEU A 338 -8.75 5.89 -30.93
C LEU A 338 -8.96 7.29 -30.36
N TYR A 339 -8.11 8.23 -30.77
CA TYR A 339 -8.14 9.63 -30.41
C TYR A 339 -8.62 10.46 -31.60
N GLN A 340 -9.60 11.31 -31.34
CA GLN A 340 -10.21 12.15 -32.35
C GLN A 340 -9.74 13.59 -32.21
N PHE A 341 -9.19 14.15 -33.29
CA PHE A 341 -8.78 15.54 -33.40
C PHE A 341 -9.68 16.26 -34.39
N THR A 342 -10.21 17.42 -34.00
CA THR A 342 -10.92 18.31 -34.92
C THR A 342 -9.94 19.37 -35.41
N LEU A 343 -9.71 19.41 -36.72
CA LEU A 343 -8.83 20.39 -37.35
C LEU A 343 -9.55 21.74 -37.51
N ALA A 344 -8.78 22.80 -37.79
CA ALA A 344 -9.31 24.15 -37.94
C ALA A 344 -10.33 24.30 -39.10
N ASP A 345 -10.29 23.42 -40.10
CA ASP A 345 -11.26 23.37 -41.19
C ASP A 345 -12.53 22.56 -40.85
N GLY A 346 -12.65 22.08 -39.61
CA GLY A 346 -13.76 21.27 -39.12
C GLY A 346 -13.70 19.79 -39.52
N SER A 347 -12.66 19.37 -40.24
CA SER A 347 -12.44 17.95 -40.52
C SER A 347 -11.95 17.22 -39.27
N VAL A 348 -12.23 15.92 -39.23
CA VAL A 348 -11.91 15.05 -38.11
C VAL A 348 -10.83 14.06 -38.55
N VAL A 349 -9.80 13.94 -37.72
CA VAL A 349 -8.76 12.91 -37.86
C VAL A 349 -8.83 11.99 -36.65
N GLU A 350 -8.94 10.69 -36.91
CA GLU A 350 -8.88 9.65 -35.89
C GLU A 350 -7.55 8.92 -35.97
N LEU A 351 -6.85 8.82 -34.86
CA LEU A 351 -5.54 8.18 -34.75
C LEU A 351 -5.52 7.22 -33.58
N LYS A 352 -4.84 6.08 -33.72
CA LYS A 352 -4.56 5.22 -32.57
C LYS A 352 -3.61 5.94 -31.61
N GLY A 353 -3.73 5.68 -30.32
CA GLY A 353 -2.95 6.35 -29.28
C GLY A 353 -1.43 6.28 -29.48
N SER A 354 -0.93 5.24 -30.14
CA SER A 354 0.49 5.03 -30.43
C SER A 354 1.01 5.75 -31.68
N GLU A 355 0.14 6.29 -32.55
CA GLU A 355 0.57 6.96 -33.79
C GLU A 355 1.31 8.28 -33.50
N GLU A 356 2.41 8.53 -34.19
CA GLU A 356 3.17 9.77 -34.07
C GLU A 356 2.55 10.89 -34.92
N VAL A 357 2.45 12.07 -34.31
CA VAL A 357 1.86 13.28 -34.86
C VAL A 357 2.80 14.45 -34.60
N GLU A 358 3.13 15.20 -35.64
CA GLU A 358 3.82 16.47 -35.50
C GLU A 358 2.81 17.58 -35.24
N TYR A 359 2.99 18.33 -34.16
CA TYR A 359 2.16 19.47 -33.80
C TYR A 359 3.00 20.60 -33.18
N ASP A 360 2.87 21.81 -33.71
CA ASP A 360 3.62 23.01 -33.28
C ASP A 360 5.16 22.79 -33.24
N GLY A 361 5.68 22.04 -34.22
CA GLY A 361 7.12 21.75 -34.36
C GLY A 361 7.69 20.71 -33.38
N GLU A 362 6.84 20.04 -32.61
CA GLU A 362 7.21 18.92 -31.75
C GLU A 362 6.47 17.63 -32.16
N TYR A 363 7.12 16.48 -32.02
CA TYR A 363 6.50 15.17 -32.26
C TYR A 363 5.90 14.61 -30.98
N HIS A 364 4.67 14.12 -31.09
CA HIS A 364 3.87 13.54 -30.01
C HIS A 364 3.29 12.21 -30.46
N THR A 365 3.01 11.30 -29.53
CA THR A 365 1.99 10.28 -29.81
C THR A 365 0.61 10.94 -29.81
N ALA A 366 -0.35 10.44 -30.58
CA ALA A 366 -1.72 10.94 -30.63
C ALA A 366 -2.32 11.05 -29.21
N ALA A 367 -2.13 10.01 -28.40
CA ALA A 367 -2.48 10.01 -26.98
C ALA A 367 -1.92 11.22 -26.21
N ASN A 368 -0.63 11.52 -26.36
CA ASN A 368 0.03 12.61 -25.65
C ASN A 368 -0.39 14.00 -26.19
N LEU A 369 -0.64 14.11 -27.50
CA LEU A 369 -1.10 15.35 -28.11
C LEU A 369 -2.50 15.71 -27.64
N PHE A 370 -3.42 14.73 -27.60
CA PHE A 370 -4.79 14.92 -27.14
C PHE A 370 -4.84 15.49 -25.72
N ASP A 371 -4.04 14.92 -24.81
CA ASP A 371 -3.90 15.42 -23.44
C ASP A 371 -3.31 16.83 -23.40
N ALA A 372 -2.24 17.10 -24.14
CA ALA A 372 -1.58 18.40 -24.12
C ALA A 372 -2.51 19.52 -24.63
N LEU A 373 -3.37 19.22 -25.61
CA LEU A 373 -4.42 20.13 -26.07
C LEU A 373 -5.50 20.33 -24.99
N LYS A 374 -5.97 19.24 -24.36
CA LYS A 374 -6.98 19.30 -23.28
C LYS A 374 -6.50 20.06 -22.04
N GLU A 375 -5.24 19.90 -21.66
CA GLU A 375 -4.58 20.61 -20.55
C GLU A 375 -4.17 22.04 -20.92
N GLY A 376 -4.31 22.44 -22.18
CA GLY A 376 -4.07 23.81 -22.65
C GLY A 376 -2.60 24.17 -22.83
N TYR A 377 -1.69 23.19 -22.95
CA TYR A 377 -0.25 23.43 -23.13
C TYR A 377 0.11 24.18 -24.42
N TYR A 378 -0.76 24.10 -25.43
CA TYR A 378 -0.63 24.81 -26.70
C TYR A 378 -1.57 26.02 -26.84
N GLY A 379 -2.20 26.44 -25.72
CA GLY A 379 -3.24 27.47 -25.71
C GLY A 379 -4.62 26.93 -26.11
N LYS A 380 -5.68 27.59 -25.64
CA LYS A 380 -7.04 27.34 -26.14
C LYS A 380 -7.20 28.06 -27.47
N PHE A 381 -7.44 27.31 -28.54
CA PHE A 381 -7.93 27.86 -29.81
C PHE A 381 -9.14 27.06 -30.27
#